data_AF-A0A2G8CU31-F1
#
_entry.id   AF-A0A2G8CU31-F1
#
_cell.length_a   1.000
_cell.length_b   1.000
_cell.length_c   1.000
_cell.angle_alpha   90.00
_cell.angle_beta   90.00
_cell.angle_gamma   90.00
#
_symmetry.space_group_name_H-M   'P 1'
#
loop_
_entity.id
_entity.type
_entity.pdbx_description
1 polymer ?
#
loop_
_entity_poly.entity_id
_entity_poly.type
_entity_poly.pdbx_seq_one_letter_code
_entity_poly.pdbx_strand_id
1 'polypeptide(L)'
;MQDAVEELRVEQEARLEEIRDEASRYRNSLDTELAVADQKLASLSEAIQAANQTVQEQAGRLDRVLSDQQASFEKGDQERRTRWEKTREELTAEVDAHRQLMEEQRDQSRKVLEAIGVEATASGYGTYAKEQGEAADRWRIIAVAVFGVAIVWFIASPFLLHPEGSVSPDSGWLSFLPKWGGTLLAAGAGAWASRESGLHRKEQRKAKQIQLALAALEPFVANMHEDHQEELRVDTARSIFVRGREVDAMTNGKAGSDNGPELQAALTQLASMIGEAVGRATK
;
A
#
# COMPACT_ATOMS: atom_id res chain seq x y z
N MET A 1 -4.26 -132.16 -72.45
CA MET A 1 -5.51 -131.49 -72.00
C MET A 1 -5.66 -131.55 -70.48
N GLN A 2 -5.32 -132.66 -69.80
CA GLN A 2 -5.36 -132.70 -68.33
C GLN A 2 -4.32 -131.78 -67.65
N ASP A 3 -3.07 -131.73 -68.11
CA ASP A 3 -2.04 -130.85 -67.51
C ASP A 3 -2.38 -129.35 -67.60
N ALA A 4 -2.92 -128.89 -68.74
CA ALA A 4 -3.29 -127.48 -68.92
C ALA A 4 -4.50 -127.05 -68.08
N VAL A 5 -5.35 -128.00 -67.67
CA VAL A 5 -6.48 -127.74 -66.77
C VAL A 5 -6.01 -127.68 -65.32
N GLU A 6 -5.04 -128.52 -64.95
CA GLU A 6 -4.45 -128.51 -63.61
C GLU A 6 -3.61 -127.24 -63.37
N GLU A 7 -2.84 -126.81 -64.37
CA GLU A 7 -2.04 -125.57 -64.33
C GLU A 7 -2.92 -124.32 -64.19
N LEU A 8 -4.02 -124.23 -64.95
CA LEU A 8 -5.02 -123.17 -64.84
C LEU A 8 -5.68 -123.14 -63.46
N ARG A 9 -5.90 -124.32 -62.86
CA ARG A 9 -6.53 -124.46 -61.55
C ARG A 9 -5.60 -123.98 -60.43
N VAL A 10 -4.31 -124.34 -60.51
CA VAL A 10 -3.27 -123.84 -59.60
C VAL A 10 -3.10 -122.32 -59.74
N GLU A 11 -3.13 -121.77 -60.96
CA GLU A 11 -3.04 -120.32 -61.17
C GLU A 11 -4.28 -119.58 -60.62
N GLN A 12 -5.48 -120.15 -60.79
CA GLN A 12 -6.71 -119.59 -60.22
C GLN A 12 -6.71 -119.61 -58.70
N GLU A 13 -6.24 -120.70 -58.09
CA GLU A 13 -6.11 -120.82 -56.63
C GLU A 13 -5.09 -119.82 -56.08
N ALA A 14 -3.94 -119.66 -56.75
CA ALA A 14 -2.93 -118.67 -56.38
C ALA A 14 -3.45 -117.22 -56.46
N ARG A 15 -4.20 -116.87 -57.52
CA ARG A 15 -4.84 -115.53 -57.64
C ARG A 15 -5.92 -115.30 -56.59
N LEU A 16 -6.70 -116.32 -56.26
CA LEU A 16 -7.72 -116.23 -55.20
C LEU A 16 -7.07 -116.03 -53.83
N GLU A 17 -5.94 -116.67 -53.57
CA GLU A 17 -5.16 -116.50 -52.35
C GLU A 17 -4.52 -115.11 -52.27
N GLU A 18 -3.96 -114.60 -53.38
CA GLU A 18 -3.45 -113.22 -53.47
C GLU A 18 -4.54 -112.17 -53.21
N ILE A 19 -5.73 -112.31 -53.81
CA ILE A 19 -6.86 -111.40 -53.59
C ILE A 19 -7.35 -111.48 -52.14
N ARG A 20 -7.36 -112.68 -51.54
CA ARG A 20 -7.72 -112.86 -50.12
C ARG A 20 -6.71 -112.17 -49.21
N ASP A 21 -5.42 -112.29 -49.52
CA ASP A 21 -4.34 -111.62 -48.78
C ASP A 21 -4.44 -110.10 -48.93
N GLU A 22 -4.67 -109.58 -50.12
CA GLU A 22 -4.86 -108.14 -50.34
C GLU A 22 -6.10 -107.61 -49.63
N ALA A 23 -7.23 -108.31 -49.72
CA ALA A 23 -8.46 -107.95 -49.00
C ALA A 23 -8.29 -107.99 -47.48
N SER A 24 -7.50 -108.94 -46.96
CA SER A 24 -7.19 -109.00 -45.52
C SER A 24 -6.27 -107.87 -45.09
N ARG A 25 -5.25 -107.51 -45.88
CA ARG A 25 -4.39 -106.34 -45.64
C ARG A 25 -5.19 -105.04 -45.65
N TYR A 26 -6.08 -104.87 -46.62
CA TYR A 26 -6.93 -103.68 -46.73
C TYR A 26 -7.93 -103.56 -45.58
N ARG A 27 -8.49 -104.69 -45.13
CA ARG A 27 -9.37 -104.74 -43.95
C ARG A 27 -8.60 -104.38 -42.68
N ASN A 28 -7.40 -104.93 -42.50
CA ASN A 28 -6.54 -104.61 -41.37
C ASN A 28 -6.09 -103.15 -41.38
N SER A 29 -5.79 -102.57 -42.55
CA SER A 29 -5.45 -101.13 -42.64
C SER A 29 -6.65 -100.24 -42.34
N LEU A 30 -7.85 -100.59 -42.82
CA LEU A 30 -9.09 -99.88 -42.48
C LEU A 30 -9.37 -99.94 -40.98
N ASP A 31 -9.29 -101.12 -40.34
CA ASP A 31 -9.48 -101.26 -38.89
C ASP A 31 -8.46 -100.42 -38.11
N THR A 32 -7.21 -100.36 -38.60
CA THR A 32 -6.16 -99.53 -37.98
C THR A 32 -6.49 -98.04 -38.12
N GLU A 33 -6.90 -97.58 -39.30
CA GLU A 33 -7.29 -96.18 -39.52
C GLU A 33 -8.52 -95.79 -38.70
N LEU A 34 -9.50 -96.68 -38.57
CA LEU A 34 -10.72 -96.47 -37.78
C LEU A 34 -10.39 -96.35 -36.29
N ALA A 35 -9.52 -97.23 -35.77
CA ALA A 35 -9.02 -97.14 -34.40
C ALA A 35 -8.25 -95.83 -34.13
N VAL A 36 -7.42 -95.37 -35.09
CA VAL A 36 -6.71 -94.09 -34.98
C VAL A 36 -7.68 -92.91 -35.03
N ALA A 37 -8.72 -92.96 -35.87
CA ALA A 37 -9.74 -91.94 -35.97
C ALA A 37 -10.54 -91.82 -34.66
N ASP A 38 -10.94 -92.95 -34.07
CA ASP A 38 -11.64 -93.00 -32.77
C ASP A 38 -10.77 -92.43 -31.64
N GLN A 39 -9.47 -92.76 -31.63
CA GLN A 39 -8.53 -92.20 -30.66
C GLN A 39 -8.36 -90.67 -30.81
N LYS A 40 -8.33 -90.18 -32.06
CA LYS A 40 -8.30 -88.74 -32.34
C LYS A 40 -9.60 -88.05 -31.92
N LEU A 41 -10.76 -88.65 -32.17
CA LEU A 41 -12.05 -88.12 -31.74
C LEU A 41 -12.16 -88.06 -30.21
N ALA A 42 -11.70 -89.11 -29.52
CA ALA A 42 -11.67 -89.14 -28.06
C ALA A 42 -10.78 -88.03 -27.49
N SER A 43 -9.56 -87.88 -28.00
CA SER A 43 -8.63 -86.83 -27.54
C SER A 43 -9.10 -85.40 -27.88
N LEU A 44 -9.74 -85.20 -29.04
CA LEU A 44 -10.37 -83.92 -29.38
C LEU A 44 -11.55 -83.60 -28.46
N SER A 45 -12.37 -84.60 -28.13
CA SER A 45 -13.49 -84.43 -27.19
C SER A 45 -13.01 -84.04 -25.79
N GLU A 46 -11.96 -84.70 -25.28
CA GLU A 46 -11.31 -84.32 -24.01
C GLU A 46 -10.73 -82.90 -24.07
N ALA A 47 -10.04 -82.55 -25.16
CA ALA A 47 -9.48 -81.22 -25.35
C ALA A 47 -10.57 -80.12 -25.38
N ILE A 48 -11.70 -80.40 -26.04
CA ILE A 48 -12.86 -79.48 -26.07
C ILE A 48 -13.46 -79.32 -24.68
N GLN A 49 -13.59 -80.39 -23.90
CA GLN A 49 -14.08 -80.31 -22.52
C GLN A 49 -13.14 -79.51 -21.62
N ALA A 50 -11.83 -79.77 -21.68
CA ALA A 50 -10.83 -79.04 -20.91
C ALA A 50 -10.79 -77.55 -21.30
N ALA A 51 -10.90 -77.25 -22.60
CA ALA A 51 -11.00 -75.88 -23.09
C ALA A 51 -12.27 -75.18 -22.58
N ASN A 52 -13.43 -75.85 -22.60
CA ASN A 52 -14.68 -75.28 -22.07
C ASN A 52 -14.60 -74.99 -20.57
N GLN A 53 -14.03 -75.89 -19.77
CA GLN A 53 -13.81 -75.64 -18.34
C GLN A 53 -12.90 -74.43 -18.12
N THR A 54 -11.79 -74.36 -18.86
CA THR A 54 -10.86 -73.23 -18.78
C THR A 54 -11.53 -71.91 -19.15
N VAL A 55 -12.35 -71.89 -20.21
CA VAL A 55 -13.10 -70.70 -20.63
C VAL A 55 -14.11 -70.27 -19.56
N GLN A 56 -14.84 -71.21 -18.94
CA GLN A 56 -15.78 -70.89 -17.87
C GLN A 56 -15.08 -70.33 -16.63
N GLU A 57 -13.95 -70.91 -16.24
CA GLU A 57 -13.15 -70.41 -15.11
C GLU A 57 -12.60 -69.01 -15.40
N GLN A 58 -12.08 -68.78 -16.60
CA GLN A 58 -11.58 -67.47 -17.01
C GLN A 58 -12.68 -66.42 -17.08
N ALA A 59 -13.86 -66.76 -17.62
CA ALA A 59 -15.03 -65.88 -17.64
C ALA A 59 -15.45 -65.49 -16.22
N GLY A 60 -15.58 -66.47 -15.31
CA GLY A 60 -15.94 -66.20 -13.92
C GLY A 60 -14.88 -65.40 -13.16
N ARG A 61 -13.58 -65.57 -13.48
CA ARG A 61 -12.52 -64.71 -12.94
C ARG A 61 -12.62 -63.28 -13.47
N LEU A 62 -12.88 -63.11 -14.76
CA LEU A 62 -13.01 -61.81 -15.39
C LEU A 62 -14.21 -61.04 -14.81
N ASP A 63 -15.35 -61.70 -14.63
CA ASP A 63 -16.55 -61.09 -14.04
C ASP A 63 -16.30 -60.59 -12.61
N ARG A 64 -15.58 -61.37 -11.79
CA ARG A 64 -15.19 -60.93 -10.44
C ARG A 64 -14.28 -59.71 -10.48
N VAL A 65 -13.25 -59.73 -11.34
CA VAL A 65 -12.32 -58.61 -11.47
C VAL A 65 -13.03 -57.35 -11.95
N LEU A 66 -13.94 -57.46 -12.92
CA LEU A 66 -14.74 -56.35 -13.42
C LEU A 66 -15.67 -55.80 -12.33
N SER A 67 -16.34 -56.66 -11.58
CA SER A 67 -17.19 -56.27 -10.44
C SER A 67 -16.38 -55.56 -9.35
N ASP A 68 -15.20 -56.09 -9.00
CA ASP A 68 -14.33 -55.49 -7.99
C ASP A 68 -13.76 -54.15 -8.44
N GLN A 69 -13.39 -54.02 -9.72
CA GLN A 69 -12.96 -52.75 -10.30
C GLN A 69 -14.09 -51.71 -10.29
N GLN A 70 -15.31 -52.11 -10.67
CA GLN A 70 -16.46 -51.21 -10.67
C GLN A 70 -16.75 -50.69 -9.25
N ALA A 71 -16.79 -51.58 -8.25
CA ALA A 71 -17.00 -51.20 -6.86
C ALA A 71 -15.87 -50.32 -6.31
N SER A 72 -14.62 -50.63 -6.65
CA SER A 72 -13.46 -49.83 -6.23
C SER A 72 -13.46 -48.44 -6.88
N PHE A 73 -13.87 -48.35 -8.15
CA PHE A 73 -13.98 -47.10 -8.87
C PHE A 73 -15.09 -46.22 -8.29
N GLU A 74 -16.28 -46.78 -8.04
CA GLU A 74 -17.41 -46.05 -7.44
C GLU A 74 -17.07 -45.53 -6.04
N LYS A 75 -16.44 -46.37 -5.20
CA LYS A 75 -15.96 -45.96 -3.88
C LYS A 75 -14.92 -44.85 -3.98
N GLY A 76 -13.94 -45.00 -4.87
CA GLY A 76 -12.91 -44.00 -5.10
C GLY A 76 -13.47 -42.68 -5.61
N ASP A 77 -14.51 -42.72 -6.45
CA ASP A 77 -15.18 -41.50 -6.95
C ASP A 77 -15.94 -40.78 -5.85
N GLN A 78 -16.70 -41.52 -5.02
CA GLN A 78 -17.39 -40.95 -3.86
C GLN A 78 -16.40 -40.31 -2.88
N GLU A 79 -15.32 -41.00 -2.51
CA GLU A 79 -14.31 -40.46 -1.60
C GLU A 79 -13.59 -39.22 -2.16
N ARG A 80 -13.35 -39.17 -3.47
CA ARG A 80 -12.79 -37.97 -4.13
C ARG A 80 -13.77 -36.81 -4.09
N ARG A 81 -15.06 -37.05 -4.37
CA ARG A 81 -16.10 -36.00 -4.32
C ARG A 81 -16.24 -35.42 -2.91
N THR A 82 -16.35 -36.27 -1.90
CA THR A 82 -16.47 -35.81 -0.50
C THR A 82 -15.22 -35.05 -0.06
N ARG A 83 -14.02 -35.51 -0.40
CA ARG A 83 -12.78 -34.77 -0.12
C ARG A 83 -12.75 -33.42 -0.84
N TRP A 84 -13.14 -33.40 -2.12
CA TRP A 84 -13.18 -32.18 -2.91
C TRP A 84 -14.16 -31.15 -2.34
N GLU A 85 -15.36 -31.56 -1.97
CA GLU A 85 -16.37 -30.70 -1.34
C GLU A 85 -15.86 -30.15 0.00
N LYS A 86 -15.31 -31.01 0.85
CA LYS A 86 -14.76 -30.61 2.14
C LYS A 86 -13.60 -29.62 1.99
N THR A 87 -12.63 -29.90 1.12
CA THR A 87 -11.50 -28.98 0.86
C THR A 87 -11.98 -27.66 0.27
N ARG A 88 -13.01 -27.68 -0.59
CA ARG A 88 -13.59 -26.45 -1.13
C ARG A 88 -14.25 -25.62 -0.03
N GLU A 89 -15.00 -26.23 0.88
CA GLU A 89 -15.61 -25.55 2.02
C GLU A 89 -14.55 -24.96 2.96
N GLU A 90 -13.54 -25.75 3.33
CA GLU A 90 -12.42 -25.31 4.17
C GLU A 90 -11.67 -24.13 3.54
N LEU A 91 -11.34 -24.20 2.25
CA LEU A 91 -10.63 -23.13 1.56
C LEU A 91 -11.49 -21.86 1.43
N THR A 92 -12.79 -22.01 1.19
CA THR A 92 -13.71 -20.86 1.13
C THR A 92 -13.77 -20.17 2.49
N ALA A 93 -13.91 -20.94 3.58
CA ALA A 93 -13.91 -20.41 4.94
C ALA A 93 -12.58 -19.73 5.31
N GLU A 94 -11.45 -20.30 4.91
CA GLU A 94 -10.13 -19.72 5.16
C GLU A 94 -9.90 -18.42 4.39
N VAL A 95 -10.34 -18.36 3.12
CA VAL A 95 -10.29 -17.14 2.30
C VAL A 95 -11.17 -16.04 2.90
N ASP A 96 -12.38 -16.37 3.33
CA ASP A 96 -13.28 -15.41 3.96
C ASP A 96 -12.72 -14.89 5.30
N ALA A 97 -12.13 -15.77 6.11
CA ALA A 97 -11.47 -15.40 7.35
C ALA A 97 -10.26 -14.48 7.10
N HIS A 98 -9.41 -14.81 6.12
CA HIS A 98 -8.28 -13.95 5.73
C HIS A 98 -8.75 -12.60 5.19
N ARG A 99 -9.84 -12.57 4.43
CA ARG A 99 -10.41 -11.33 3.92
C ARG A 99 -10.89 -10.44 5.06
N GLN A 100 -11.63 -11.00 6.03
CA GLN A 100 -12.08 -10.25 7.21
C GLN A 100 -10.90 -9.71 8.02
N LEU A 101 -9.86 -10.54 8.23
CA LEU A 101 -8.65 -10.10 8.93
C LEU A 101 -7.94 -8.95 8.20
N MET A 102 -7.85 -9.02 6.88
CA MET A 102 -7.24 -7.96 6.06
C MET A 102 -8.08 -6.67 6.08
N GLU A 103 -9.41 -6.78 6.06
CA GLU A 103 -10.32 -5.64 6.21
C GLU A 103 -10.15 -4.99 7.60
N GLU A 104 -10.08 -5.77 8.66
CA GLU A 104 -9.83 -5.28 10.02
C GLU A 104 -8.45 -4.58 10.13
N GLN A 105 -7.39 -5.20 9.61
CA GLN A 105 -6.04 -4.60 9.62
C GLN A 105 -5.98 -3.31 8.79
N ARG A 106 -6.72 -3.25 7.68
CA ARG A 106 -6.84 -2.03 6.87
C ARG A 106 -7.52 -0.92 7.65
N ASP A 107 -8.60 -1.23 8.37
CA ASP A 107 -9.33 -0.25 9.19
C ASP A 107 -8.49 0.21 10.38
N GLN A 108 -7.78 -0.69 11.06
CA GLN A 108 -6.83 -0.33 12.11
C GLN A 108 -5.72 0.57 11.57
N SER A 109 -5.13 0.24 10.42
CA SER A 109 -4.09 1.06 9.77
C SER A 109 -4.63 2.43 9.38
N ARG A 110 -5.87 2.53 8.87
CA ARG A 110 -6.53 3.79 8.55
C ARG A 110 -6.70 4.66 9.80
N LYS A 111 -7.17 4.09 10.91
CA LYS A 111 -7.32 4.80 12.19
C LYS A 111 -5.98 5.30 12.72
N VAL A 112 -4.94 4.48 12.64
CA VAL A 112 -3.59 4.89 13.05
C VAL A 112 -3.06 6.02 12.16
N LEU A 113 -3.24 5.92 10.84
CA LEU A 113 -2.81 6.97 9.90
C LEU A 113 -3.58 8.27 10.11
N GLU A 114 -4.89 8.18 10.40
CA GLU A 114 -5.73 9.33 10.72
C GLU A 114 -5.24 10.03 12.00
N ALA A 115 -5.03 9.27 13.08
CA ALA A 115 -4.52 9.80 14.35
C ALA A 115 -3.13 10.43 14.20
N ILE A 116 -2.19 9.76 13.50
CA ILE A 116 -0.86 10.32 13.20
C ILE A 116 -0.98 11.58 12.34
N GLY A 117 -1.87 11.60 11.35
CA GLY A 117 -2.07 12.76 10.49
C GLY A 117 -2.56 13.99 11.26
N VAL A 118 -3.52 13.81 12.17
CA VAL A 118 -4.03 14.88 13.03
C VAL A 118 -2.96 15.34 14.02
N GLU A 119 -2.32 14.41 14.73
CA GLU A 119 -1.28 14.73 15.72
C GLU A 119 -0.06 15.40 15.08
N ALA A 120 0.42 14.90 13.94
CA ALA A 120 1.55 15.50 13.23
C ALA A 120 1.23 16.92 12.74
N THR A 121 0.02 17.15 12.23
CA THR A 121 -0.40 18.49 11.78
C THR A 121 -0.53 19.45 12.96
N ALA A 122 -1.17 19.04 14.06
CA ALA A 122 -1.28 19.86 15.27
C ALA A 122 0.09 20.17 15.89
N SER A 123 0.99 19.17 15.94
CA SER A 123 2.37 19.32 16.42
C SER A 123 3.19 20.28 15.54
N GLY A 124 3.02 20.22 14.22
CA GLY A 124 3.63 21.15 13.28
C GLY A 124 3.24 22.62 13.55
N TYR A 125 1.94 22.88 13.73
CA TYR A 125 1.47 24.22 14.11
C TYR A 125 1.95 24.66 15.50
N GLY A 126 2.07 23.73 16.46
CA GLY A 126 2.62 24.01 17.78
C GLY A 126 4.09 24.41 17.75
N THR A 127 4.90 23.71 16.94
CA THR A 127 6.32 24.02 16.74
C THR A 127 6.48 25.39 16.09
N TYR A 128 5.73 25.66 15.01
CA TYR A 128 5.73 26.97 14.36
C TYR A 128 5.29 28.09 15.32
N ALA A 129 4.23 27.88 16.12
CA ALA A 129 3.80 28.86 17.13
C ALA A 129 4.88 29.15 18.18
N LYS A 130 5.67 28.14 18.57
CA LYS A 130 6.79 28.30 19.50
C LYS A 130 7.90 29.15 18.88
N GLU A 131 8.32 28.83 17.66
CA GLU A 131 9.35 29.58 16.93
C GLU A 131 8.95 31.06 16.74
N GLN A 132 7.70 31.32 16.36
CA GLN A 132 7.18 32.69 16.24
C GLN A 132 7.13 33.42 17.60
N GLY A 133 6.84 32.71 18.69
CA GLY A 133 6.91 33.25 20.04
C GLY A 133 8.32 33.68 20.43
N GLU A 134 9.31 32.82 20.17
CA GLU A 134 10.72 33.13 20.42
C GLU A 134 11.22 34.29 19.56
N ALA A 135 10.83 34.34 18.28
CA ALA A 135 11.14 35.47 17.40
C ALA A 135 10.55 36.78 17.94
N ALA A 136 9.29 36.77 18.37
CA ALA A 136 8.65 37.93 18.98
C ALA A 136 9.38 38.42 20.25
N ASP A 137 9.84 37.48 21.09
CA ASP A 137 10.61 37.82 22.29
C ASP A 137 11.98 38.40 21.96
N ARG A 138 12.68 37.88 20.95
CA ARG A 138 13.93 38.48 20.44
C ARG A 138 13.71 39.91 19.96
N TRP A 139 12.69 40.15 19.14
CA TRP A 139 12.38 41.49 18.64
C TRP A 139 11.97 42.46 19.75
N ARG A 140 11.28 41.97 20.78
CA ARG A 140 10.95 42.77 21.97
C ARG A 140 12.22 43.18 22.71
N ILE A 141 13.15 42.26 22.92
CA ILE A 141 14.43 42.55 23.57
C ILE A 141 15.22 43.58 22.75
N ILE A 142 15.27 43.42 21.42
CA ILE A 142 15.91 44.39 20.52
C ILE A 142 15.27 45.77 20.66
N ALA A 143 13.94 45.87 20.64
CA ALA A 143 13.25 47.13 20.80
C ALA A 143 13.56 47.79 22.14
N VAL A 144 13.51 47.03 23.24
CA VAL A 144 13.87 47.52 24.59
C VAL A 144 15.31 48.00 24.64
N ALA A 145 16.25 47.27 24.03
CA ALA A 145 17.65 47.67 23.96
C ALA A 145 17.85 48.98 23.17
N VAL A 146 17.21 49.11 22.00
CA VAL A 146 17.29 50.31 21.16
C VAL A 146 16.71 51.52 21.89
N PHE A 147 15.54 51.39 22.54
CA PHE A 147 14.97 52.47 23.33
C PHE A 147 15.82 52.80 24.57
N GLY A 148 16.38 51.79 25.24
CA GLY A 148 17.29 51.98 26.37
C GLY A 148 18.54 52.76 25.98
N VAL A 149 19.19 52.39 24.88
CA VAL A 149 20.34 53.13 24.33
C VAL A 149 19.95 54.55 23.94
N ALA A 150 18.78 54.75 23.32
CA ALA A 150 18.29 56.08 22.95
C ALA A 150 18.10 57.00 24.17
N ILE A 151 17.55 56.46 25.26
CA ILE A 151 17.36 57.19 26.53
C ILE A 151 18.71 57.51 27.17
N VAL A 152 19.61 56.54 27.27
CA VAL A 152 20.96 56.75 27.84
C VAL A 152 21.72 57.79 27.02
N TRP A 153 21.68 57.71 25.68
CA TRP A 153 22.29 58.70 24.79
C TRP A 153 21.69 60.09 24.99
N PHE A 154 20.36 60.20 25.06
CA PHE A 154 19.68 61.47 25.28
C PHE A 154 20.12 62.14 26.59
N ILE A 155 20.24 61.36 27.69
CA ILE A 155 20.66 61.84 29.01
C ILE A 155 22.17 62.15 29.08
N ALA A 156 23.02 61.30 28.49
CA ALA A 156 24.47 61.42 28.57
C ALA A 156 25.07 62.43 27.57
N SER A 157 24.40 62.64 26.42
CA SER A 157 24.87 63.56 25.37
C SER A 157 25.21 64.98 25.86
N PRO A 158 24.46 65.65 26.76
CA PRO A 158 24.85 66.98 27.25
C PRO A 158 26.15 66.97 28.05
N PHE A 159 26.44 65.91 28.81
CA PHE A 159 27.65 65.80 29.63
C PHE A 159 28.89 65.39 28.80
N LEU A 160 28.70 64.57 27.76
CA LEU A 160 29.77 64.08 26.90
C LEU A 160 30.20 65.10 25.83
N LEU A 161 29.25 65.87 25.28
CA LEU A 161 29.52 66.82 24.19
C LEU A 161 29.92 68.22 24.71
N HIS A 162 29.66 68.55 25.97
CA HIS A 162 30.01 69.83 26.58
C HIS A 162 30.58 69.65 28.01
N PRO A 163 31.79 69.08 28.16
CA PRO A 163 32.37 68.77 29.47
C PRO A 163 32.75 69.99 30.33
N GLU A 164 32.92 71.18 29.74
CA GLU A 164 33.44 72.37 30.45
C GLU A 164 32.39 73.45 30.78
N GLY A 165 31.09 73.13 30.72
CA GLY A 165 30.04 74.02 31.25
C GLY A 165 29.83 75.36 30.52
N SER A 166 30.50 75.60 29.39
CA SER A 166 30.30 76.81 28.58
C SER A 166 29.12 76.63 27.63
N VAL A 167 27.91 76.90 28.13
CA VAL A 167 26.75 77.12 27.26
C VAL A 167 26.91 78.50 26.61
N SER A 168 27.60 78.56 25.48
CA SER A 168 27.69 79.77 24.66
C SER A 168 26.27 80.15 24.18
N PRO A 169 25.75 81.36 24.48
CA PRO A 169 24.35 81.72 24.19
C PRO A 169 24.00 81.82 22.69
N ASP A 170 24.98 81.94 21.80
CA ASP A 170 24.74 82.34 20.41
C ASP A 170 24.57 81.20 19.40
N SER A 171 24.61 79.93 19.83
CA SER A 171 24.34 78.78 18.94
C SER A 171 23.49 77.72 19.64
N GLY A 172 22.46 78.16 20.35
CA GLY A 172 21.58 77.28 21.11
C GLY A 172 20.95 76.19 20.24
N TRP A 173 20.52 76.51 19.01
CA TRP A 173 19.72 75.59 18.19
C TRP A 173 20.51 74.49 17.46
N LEU A 174 21.74 74.77 16.99
CA LEU A 174 22.56 73.75 16.30
C LEU A 174 23.01 72.63 17.24
N SER A 175 23.19 72.93 18.53
CA SER A 175 23.53 71.94 19.57
C SER A 175 22.40 70.96 19.91
N PHE A 176 21.18 71.19 19.38
CA PHE A 176 20.05 70.27 19.51
C PHE A 176 19.90 69.29 18.34
N LEU A 177 20.38 69.62 17.14
CA LEU A 177 20.20 68.77 15.95
C LEU A 177 20.78 67.35 16.09
N PRO A 178 22.01 67.17 16.60
CA PRO A 178 22.57 65.82 16.80
C PRO A 178 21.80 65.01 17.85
N LYS A 179 21.23 65.68 18.85
CA LYS A 179 20.45 65.07 19.95
C LYS A 179 19.12 64.54 19.42
N TRP A 180 18.38 65.37 18.69
CA TRP A 180 17.11 64.97 18.12
C TRP A 180 17.27 63.98 16.96
N GLY A 181 18.28 64.13 16.11
CA GLY A 181 18.53 63.22 14.98
C GLY A 181 18.84 61.79 15.44
N GLY A 182 19.73 61.61 16.41
CA GLY A 182 20.08 60.29 16.96
C GLY A 182 18.89 59.64 17.69
N THR A 183 18.16 60.40 18.48
CA THR A 183 16.98 59.89 19.20
C THR A 183 15.82 59.59 18.24
N LEU A 184 15.58 60.36 17.18
CA LEU A 184 14.55 60.06 16.17
C LEU A 184 14.86 58.76 15.43
N LEU A 185 16.12 58.57 15.00
CA LEU A 185 16.54 57.36 14.31
C LEU A 185 16.40 56.13 15.20
N ALA A 186 16.82 56.23 16.46
CA ALA A 186 16.65 55.14 17.42
C ALA A 186 15.17 54.88 17.73
N ALA A 187 14.34 55.92 17.85
CA ALA A 187 12.90 55.77 18.03
C ALA A 187 12.23 55.07 16.83
N GLY A 188 12.64 55.41 15.61
CA GLY A 188 12.18 54.73 14.38
C GLY A 188 12.56 53.25 14.35
N ALA A 189 13.82 52.92 14.66
CA ALA A 189 14.29 51.53 14.73
C ALA A 189 13.58 50.73 15.85
N GLY A 190 13.38 51.34 17.02
CA GLY A 190 12.66 50.71 18.14
C GLY A 190 11.16 50.51 17.84
N ALA A 191 10.53 51.44 17.14
CA ALA A 191 9.14 51.33 16.70
C ALA A 191 8.98 50.22 15.64
N TRP A 192 9.92 50.11 14.69
CA TRP A 192 9.93 49.02 13.71
C TRP A 192 10.12 47.65 14.38
N ALA A 193 11.11 47.51 15.26
CA ALA A 193 11.33 46.27 16.01
C ALA A 193 10.12 45.88 16.88
N SER A 194 9.44 46.88 17.47
CA SER A 194 8.20 46.66 18.24
C SER A 194 7.05 46.20 17.35
N ARG A 195 6.93 46.75 16.13
CA ARG A 195 5.94 46.32 15.13
C ARG A 195 6.19 44.88 14.69
N GLU A 196 7.45 44.54 14.41
CA GLU A 196 7.87 43.20 14.00
C GLU A 196 7.59 42.16 15.09
N SER A 197 7.91 42.48 16.35
CA SER A 197 7.52 41.66 17.51
C SER A 197 5.99 41.43 17.54
N GLY A 198 5.20 42.48 17.27
CA GLY A 198 3.76 42.41 17.21
C GLY A 198 3.22 41.51 16.09
N LEU A 199 3.86 41.48 14.93
CA LEU A 199 3.51 40.60 13.80
C LEU A 199 3.74 39.13 14.17
N HIS A 200 4.93 38.79 14.66
CA HIS A 200 5.22 37.44 15.12
C HIS A 200 4.28 36.97 16.25
N ARG A 201 3.85 37.87 17.17
CA ARG A 201 2.81 37.54 18.17
C ARG A 201 1.44 37.24 17.56
N LYS A 202 1.07 37.90 16.45
CA LYS A 202 -0.19 37.59 15.75
C LYS A 202 -0.11 36.21 15.10
N GLU A 203 0.98 35.92 14.43
CA GLU A 203 1.23 34.61 13.80
C GLU A 203 1.27 33.49 14.84
N GLN A 204 1.96 33.69 15.96
CA GLN A 204 1.96 32.77 17.10
C GLN A 204 0.53 32.46 17.59
N ARG A 205 -0.29 33.49 17.83
CA ARG A 205 -1.66 33.29 18.33
C ARG A 205 -2.51 32.52 17.32
N LYS A 206 -2.38 32.84 16.04
CA LYS A 206 -3.11 32.17 14.96
C LYS A 206 -2.72 30.70 14.86
N ALA A 207 -1.43 30.40 14.86
CA ALA A 207 -0.92 29.03 14.84
C ALA A 207 -1.33 28.23 16.09
N LYS A 208 -1.29 28.85 17.28
CA LYS A 208 -1.73 28.22 18.54
C LYS A 208 -3.24 27.93 18.55
N GLN A 209 -4.05 28.82 17.98
CA GLN A 209 -5.49 28.59 17.83
C GLN A 209 -5.77 27.42 16.89
N ILE A 210 -5.04 27.32 15.77
CA ILE A 210 -5.16 26.19 14.83
C ILE A 210 -4.71 24.88 15.48
N GLN A 211 -3.58 24.88 16.19
CA GLN A 211 -3.11 23.73 16.97
C GLN A 211 -4.18 23.24 17.95
N LEU A 212 -4.75 24.16 18.75
CA LEU A 212 -5.75 23.80 19.74
C LEU A 212 -7.05 23.32 19.09
N ALA A 213 -7.47 23.94 17.98
CA ALA A 213 -8.63 23.50 17.22
C ALA A 213 -8.45 22.09 16.66
N LEU A 214 -7.29 21.78 16.06
CA LEU A 214 -6.99 20.45 15.54
C LEU A 214 -6.91 19.40 16.65
N ALA A 215 -6.23 19.72 17.76
CA ALA A 215 -6.09 18.81 18.90
C ALA A 215 -7.41 18.58 19.66
N ALA A 216 -8.29 19.58 19.70
CA ALA A 216 -9.60 19.48 20.35
C ALA A 216 -10.69 18.89 19.44
N LEU A 217 -10.48 18.87 18.12
CA LEU A 217 -11.46 18.37 17.15
C LEU A 217 -11.74 16.88 17.34
N GLU A 218 -10.71 16.06 17.49
CA GLU A 218 -10.87 14.60 17.66
C GLU A 218 -11.70 14.22 18.89
N PRO A 219 -11.40 14.71 20.12
CA PRO A 219 -12.23 14.45 21.30
C PRO A 219 -13.68 14.93 21.16
N PHE A 220 -13.92 16.01 20.42
CA PHE A 220 -15.25 16.60 20.27
C PHE A 220 -16.10 15.85 19.25
N VAL A 221 -15.48 15.44 18.14
CA VAL A 221 -16.12 14.65 17.08
C VAL A 221 -16.42 13.22 17.55
N ALA A 222 -15.57 12.64 18.41
CA ALA A 222 -15.74 11.27 18.92
C ALA A 222 -17.04 11.04 19.71
N ASN A 223 -17.65 12.10 20.26
CA ASN A 223 -18.91 12.02 21.02
C ASN A 223 -20.17 12.35 20.18
N MET A 224 -20.04 12.55 18.87
CA MET A 224 -21.17 12.91 17.98
C MET A 224 -21.67 11.70 17.16
N HIS A 225 -22.93 11.78 16.71
CA HIS A 225 -23.51 10.84 15.74
C HIS A 225 -22.76 10.91 14.40
N GLU A 226 -22.54 9.75 13.75
CA GLU A 226 -21.71 9.64 12.53
C GLU A 226 -22.09 10.65 11.43
N ASP A 227 -23.39 10.89 11.24
CA ASP A 227 -23.91 11.84 10.24
C ASP A 227 -23.42 13.28 10.43
N HIS A 228 -23.12 13.68 11.67
CA HIS A 228 -22.65 15.04 12.01
C HIS A 228 -21.13 15.15 12.13
N GLN A 229 -20.42 14.03 12.16
CA GLN A 229 -18.95 14.02 12.27
C GLN A 229 -18.28 14.53 10.99
N GLU A 230 -18.77 14.09 9.82
CA GLU A 230 -18.20 14.48 8.53
C GLU A 230 -18.44 15.96 8.23
N GLU A 231 -19.65 16.46 8.50
CA GLU A 231 -20.00 17.87 8.33
C GLU A 231 -19.09 18.78 9.17
N LEU A 232 -18.88 18.44 10.46
CA LEU A 232 -18.05 19.24 11.36
C LEU A 232 -16.56 19.21 10.96
N ARG A 233 -16.04 18.08 10.46
CA ARG A 233 -14.67 17.99 9.94
C ARG A 233 -14.49 18.87 8.70
N VAL A 234 -15.45 18.85 7.77
CA VAL A 234 -15.43 19.66 6.55
C VAL A 234 -15.52 21.16 6.88
N ASP A 235 -16.42 21.56 7.79
CA ASP A 235 -16.57 22.96 8.18
C ASP A 235 -15.33 23.47 8.93
N THR A 236 -14.77 22.66 9.83
CA THR A 236 -13.53 23.01 10.54
C THR A 236 -12.36 23.18 9.56
N ALA A 237 -12.17 22.25 8.62
CA ALA A 237 -11.15 22.36 7.58
C ALA A 237 -11.35 23.61 6.71
N ARG A 238 -12.58 23.91 6.30
CA ARG A 238 -12.91 25.11 5.55
C ARG A 238 -12.60 26.39 6.34
N SER A 239 -12.91 26.42 7.64
CA SER A 239 -12.63 27.58 8.50
C SER A 239 -11.13 27.86 8.62
N ILE A 240 -10.30 26.82 8.79
CA ILE A 240 -8.85 26.93 8.98
C ILE A 240 -8.16 27.28 7.66
N PHE A 241 -8.48 26.57 6.56
CA PHE A 241 -7.71 26.66 5.31
C PHE A 241 -8.25 27.66 4.28
N VAL A 242 -9.54 28.02 4.35
CA VAL A 242 -10.19 28.95 3.39
C VAL A 242 -10.47 30.29 4.06
N ARG A 243 -11.21 30.28 5.19
CA ARG A 243 -11.59 31.51 5.89
C ARG A 243 -10.40 32.20 6.55
N GLY A 244 -9.40 31.42 6.96
CA GLY A 244 -8.10 31.93 7.44
C GLY A 244 -7.33 32.78 6.42
N ARG A 245 -7.55 32.58 5.11
CA ARG A 245 -6.93 33.39 4.02
C ARG A 245 -7.70 34.69 3.72
N GLU A 246 -9.03 34.67 3.81
CA GLU A 246 -9.86 35.87 3.54
C GLU A 246 -9.67 36.94 4.62
N VAL A 247 -9.56 36.55 5.89
CA VAL A 247 -9.36 37.51 7.00
C VAL A 247 -7.96 38.13 6.97
N ASP A 248 -6.93 37.39 6.56
CA ASP A 248 -5.58 37.96 6.37
C ASP A 248 -5.52 38.91 5.18
N ALA A 249 -6.20 38.59 4.08
CA ALA A 249 -6.30 39.47 2.92
C ALA A 249 -7.01 40.80 3.25
N MET A 250 -8.07 40.76 4.07
CA MET A 250 -8.82 41.94 4.48
C MET A 250 -8.10 42.79 5.56
N THR A 251 -7.31 42.17 6.44
CA THR A 251 -6.60 42.87 7.52
C THR A 251 -5.24 43.43 7.08
N ASN A 252 -4.54 42.76 6.16
CA ASN A 252 -3.25 43.23 5.64
C ASN A 252 -3.44 44.33 4.56
N GLY A 253 -4.57 44.35 3.85
CA GLY A 253 -4.91 45.39 2.87
C GLY A 253 -5.12 46.80 3.44
N LYS A 254 -5.27 46.96 4.76
CA LYS A 254 -5.41 48.27 5.42
C LYS A 254 -4.17 48.73 6.22
N ALA A 255 -3.18 47.87 6.43
CA ALA A 255 -2.03 48.18 7.31
C ALA A 255 -0.70 48.43 6.55
N GLY A 256 -0.70 48.27 5.23
CA GLY A 256 0.53 48.30 4.40
C GLY A 256 0.65 49.43 3.37
N SER A 257 -0.36 50.28 3.16
CA SER A 257 -0.40 51.08 1.92
C SER A 257 -0.05 52.57 1.99
N ASP A 258 0.11 53.22 3.15
CA ASP A 258 0.11 54.71 3.13
C ASP A 258 1.39 55.43 3.60
N ASN A 259 2.27 54.83 4.41
CA ASN A 259 3.35 55.62 5.05
C ASN A 259 4.79 55.23 4.65
N GLY A 260 4.97 54.18 3.85
CA GLY A 260 6.29 53.71 3.40
C GLY A 260 7.05 54.69 2.49
N PRO A 261 6.43 55.25 1.44
CA PRO A 261 7.11 56.18 0.54
C PRO A 261 7.29 57.57 1.15
N GLU A 262 6.37 58.05 2.00
CA GLU A 262 6.51 59.35 2.67
C GLU A 262 7.63 59.37 3.71
N LEU A 263 7.84 58.29 4.46
CA LEU A 263 8.97 58.18 5.39
C LEU A 263 10.31 58.10 4.67
N GLN A 264 10.39 57.39 3.55
CA GLN A 264 11.60 57.37 2.72
C GLN A 264 11.86 58.73 2.07
N ALA A 265 10.82 59.42 1.59
CA ALA A 265 10.91 60.77 1.06
C ALA A 265 11.36 61.77 2.14
N ALA A 266 10.81 61.68 3.35
CA ALA A 266 11.17 62.53 4.48
C ALA A 266 12.62 62.29 4.94
N LEU A 267 13.08 61.03 4.97
CA LEU A 267 14.48 60.69 5.29
C LEU A 267 15.46 61.16 4.21
N THR A 268 15.08 61.05 2.93
CA THR A 268 15.90 61.53 1.81
C THR A 268 15.97 63.05 1.79
N GLN A 269 14.86 63.73 2.10
CA GLN A 269 14.81 65.19 2.21
C GLN A 269 15.65 65.70 3.39
N LEU A 270 15.60 65.02 4.55
CA LEU A 270 16.46 65.30 5.69
C LEU A 270 17.95 65.12 5.37
N ALA A 271 18.32 64.04 4.67
CA ALA A 271 19.70 63.82 4.23
C ALA A 271 20.21 64.93 3.30
N SER A 272 19.35 65.43 2.39
CA SER A 272 19.69 66.55 1.50
C SER A 272 19.87 67.86 2.26
N MET A 273 19.00 68.16 3.24
CA MET A 273 19.08 69.37 4.05
C MET A 273 20.33 69.41 4.93
N ILE A 274 20.75 68.25 5.46
CA ILE A 274 21.99 68.13 6.24
C ILE A 274 23.21 68.36 5.33
N GLY A 275 23.21 67.84 4.11
CA GLY A 275 24.27 68.08 3.13
C GLY A 275 24.42 69.56 2.75
N GLU A 276 23.31 70.27 2.55
CA GLU A 276 23.32 71.70 2.22
C GLU A 276 23.70 72.61 3.39
N ALA A 277 23.38 72.22 4.63
CA ALA A 277 23.76 72.96 5.83
C ALA A 277 25.27 72.84 6.10
N VAL A 278 25.85 71.65 5.88
CA VAL A 278 27.29 71.39 6.02
C VAL A 278 28.10 72.10 4.92
N GLY A 279 27.58 72.15 3.69
CA GLY A 279 28.22 72.87 2.57
C GLY A 279 28.22 74.40 2.70
N ARG A 280 27.31 74.98 3.50
CA ARG A 280 27.27 76.43 3.77
C ARG A 280 28.14 76.87 4.96
N ALA A 281 28.54 75.94 5.84
CA ALA A 281 29.44 76.24 6.96
C ALA A 281 30.93 76.09 6.62
N THR A 282 31.25 75.61 5.41
CA THR A 282 32.62 75.33 4.93
C THR A 282 33.09 76.28 3.81
N LYS A 283 32.35 77.36 3.56
CA LYS A 283 32.73 78.54 2.76
C LYS A 283 32.68 79.78 3.63
#